data_AF-A0A444IZT2-F1
#
_entry.id   AF-A0A444IZT2-F1
#
_cell.length_a   1.000
_cell.length_b   1.000
_cell.length_c   1.000
_cell.angle_alpha   90.00
_cell.angle_beta   90.00
_cell.angle_gamma   90.00
#
_symmetry.space_group_name_H-M   'P 1'
#
loop_
_entity.id
_entity.type
_entity.pdbx_description
1 polymer ?
#
loop_
_entity_poly.entity_id
_entity_poly.type
_entity_poly.pdbx_seq_one_letter_code
_entity_poly.pdbx_strand_id
1 'polypeptide(L)'
;MKKIIFLVCCLCIIGGFSYFLSRPAPPKPPQNYYAHFLPDDVVAVLSLYDMEGLSTAFPGTPLGRFLSKPVMHEIMGELGGTDEDLEKYDAFYNAVADVMTSPIFRQVFGDDAVIALCPPDPERLQDNPEQELKNSILAFGTSSSAGPIGRFARLVMRKDMTNAEVAGLDMTRIRLDENEMLYGYDDQGIIVLAYDPRRIVSAVERKATGKNLRHAESFTATESFWKEERTGQLYAHAYLNAISLQELVSAFTQEKGQQAAETMTGRVTEELAGIKSIGGVIIENQGELRLRMKGEVNPKSLPNQVQEVQAGEVLSDNEDLALSLLQANTLLHYRLSHFDKAFFRNFLASAKTKQQYSELEKTVQDEVGFSLNKFLEAVGPQAGISVHEIVNAGMFPLPKTILALKVQDKKAVGWALKKLRGTLKKQGLVNERQEKIQGHRFYYWTIMPVEASHLAIALTDTMLYIANGESQLRTLLEGAQDPKTLADNMVKELGETAGTCVATANSDAFLLRPERLAGQLAPIADWLTNMLWASRTGSGRKMQEEVLTLMRSFDFVAACSDLVETHVRAEVIFKTLPKTGEEKE
;
A
#
# COMPACT_ATOMS: atom_id res chain seq x y z
N MET A 1 16.04 -0.12 14.00
CA MET A 1 15.25 -1.35 14.18
C MET A 1 13.75 -1.17 13.91
N LYS A 2 12.96 -0.39 14.67
CA LYS A 2 11.49 -0.20 14.37
C LYS A 2 11.17 0.30 12.94
N LYS A 3 12.02 1.14 12.35
CA LYS A 3 11.88 1.60 10.95
C LYS A 3 12.28 0.55 9.90
N ILE A 4 13.16 -0.39 10.27
CA ILE A 4 13.58 -1.51 9.42
C ILE A 4 12.48 -2.58 9.41
N ILE A 5 11.83 -2.83 10.56
CA ILE A 5 10.65 -3.70 10.64
C ILE A 5 9.47 -3.12 9.83
N PHE A 6 9.24 -1.80 9.86
CA PHE A 6 8.25 -1.15 9.00
C PHE A 6 8.60 -1.23 7.51
N LEU A 7 9.87 -1.07 7.14
CA LEU A 7 10.36 -1.20 5.77
C LEU A 7 10.27 -2.66 5.28
N VAL A 8 10.60 -3.63 6.15
CA VAL A 8 10.46 -5.08 5.90
C VAL A 8 8.99 -5.47 5.82
N CYS A 9 8.09 -4.92 6.65
CA CYS A 9 6.64 -5.12 6.50
C CYS A 9 6.09 -4.50 5.22
N CYS A 10 6.52 -3.29 4.83
CA CYS A 10 6.14 -2.68 3.56
C CYS A 10 6.68 -3.47 2.35
N LEU A 11 7.91 -4.01 2.45
CA LEU A 11 8.51 -4.90 1.46
C LEU A 11 7.95 -6.33 1.49
N CYS A 12 7.36 -6.80 2.60
CA CYS A 12 6.62 -8.06 2.70
C CYS A 12 5.19 -7.93 2.17
N ILE A 13 4.61 -6.73 2.24
CA ILE A 13 3.34 -6.40 1.58
C ILE A 13 3.56 -6.39 0.07
N ILE A 14 4.46 -5.55 -0.46
CA ILE A 14 4.91 -5.58 -1.88
C ILE A 14 5.46 -6.98 -2.25
N GLY A 15 5.99 -7.64 -1.21
CA GLY A 15 6.46 -9.00 -1.00
C GLY A 15 5.64 -10.15 -1.55
N GLY A 16 4.59 -10.40 -0.78
CA GLY A 16 3.57 -11.39 -1.06
C GLY A 16 2.83 -11.10 -2.36
N PHE A 17 2.82 -9.85 -2.83
CA PHE A 17 2.18 -9.48 -4.09
C PHE A 17 2.89 -10.08 -5.32
N SER A 18 4.21 -9.95 -5.47
CA SER A 18 4.94 -10.51 -6.63
C SER A 18 4.76 -12.02 -6.87
N TYR A 19 4.38 -12.75 -5.83
CA TYR A 19 4.21 -14.20 -5.82
C TYR A 19 2.97 -14.67 -6.60
N PHE A 20 1.91 -13.86 -6.60
CA PHE A 20 0.63 -14.16 -7.21
C PHE A 20 0.64 -14.09 -8.75
N LEU A 21 1.77 -13.70 -9.37
CA LEU A 21 1.89 -13.43 -10.81
C LEU A 21 2.32 -14.62 -11.68
N SER A 22 2.55 -15.81 -11.10
CA SER A 22 3.38 -16.84 -11.74
C SER A 22 2.70 -18.17 -12.11
N ARG A 23 1.37 -18.38 -12.00
CA ARG A 23 0.79 -19.75 -12.17
C ARG A 23 -0.64 -19.93 -12.73
N PRO A 24 -0.92 -21.11 -13.36
CA PRO A 24 -2.26 -21.61 -13.74
C PRO A 24 -2.93 -22.49 -12.66
N ALA A 25 -4.28 -22.62 -12.72
CA ALA A 25 -5.16 -22.96 -11.58
C ALA A 25 -5.70 -24.42 -11.46
N PRO A 26 -5.93 -24.92 -10.23
CA PRO A 26 -6.86 -26.01 -9.87
C PRO A 26 -8.34 -25.53 -9.64
N PRO A 27 -9.31 -26.43 -9.39
CA PRO A 27 -10.75 -26.12 -9.35
C PRO A 27 -11.25 -25.38 -8.08
N LYS A 28 -12.36 -24.62 -8.22
CA LYS A 28 -12.89 -23.66 -7.24
C LYS A 28 -13.55 -24.32 -6.00
N PRO A 29 -13.10 -24.04 -4.77
CA PRO A 29 -13.81 -24.41 -3.53
C PRO A 29 -15.06 -23.53 -3.30
N PRO A 30 -15.99 -23.95 -2.41
CA PRO A 30 -17.16 -23.15 -2.04
C PRO A 30 -16.73 -21.86 -1.31
N GLN A 31 -17.08 -20.70 -1.85
CA GLN A 31 -16.68 -19.39 -1.32
C GLN A 31 -17.55 -18.96 -0.13
N ASN A 32 -16.94 -18.25 0.84
CA ASN A 32 -17.59 -17.55 1.95
C ASN A 32 -18.36 -18.42 2.97
N TYR A 33 -18.07 -19.73 3.06
CA TYR A 33 -18.72 -20.66 3.99
C TYR A 33 -18.58 -20.24 5.47
N TYR A 34 -17.45 -19.60 5.81
CA TYR A 34 -17.13 -19.09 7.15
C TYR A 34 -18.14 -18.01 7.63
N ALA A 35 -18.80 -17.29 6.71
CA ALA A 35 -19.70 -16.20 7.06
C ALA A 35 -20.95 -16.67 7.83
N HIS A 36 -21.27 -17.96 7.78
CA HIS A 36 -22.35 -18.55 8.59
C HIS A 36 -21.99 -18.70 10.07
N PHE A 37 -20.70 -18.77 10.38
CA PHE A 37 -20.17 -19.01 11.74
C PHE A 37 -19.79 -17.72 12.45
N LEU A 38 -19.42 -16.69 11.69
CA LEU A 38 -18.91 -15.44 12.24
C LEU A 38 -20.03 -14.50 12.69
N PRO A 39 -19.77 -13.67 13.72
CA PRO A 39 -20.71 -12.65 14.13
C PRO A 39 -20.77 -11.51 13.10
N ASP A 40 -21.85 -10.73 13.11
CA ASP A 40 -22.06 -9.56 12.27
C ASP A 40 -21.09 -8.41 12.55
N ASP A 41 -20.62 -8.31 13.80
CA ASP A 41 -19.61 -7.34 14.28
C ASP A 41 -18.17 -7.89 14.25
N VAL A 42 -17.89 -8.92 13.43
CA VAL A 42 -16.52 -9.41 13.23
C VAL A 42 -15.62 -8.24 12.79
N VAL A 43 -14.45 -8.13 13.43
CA VAL A 43 -13.54 -7.00 13.19
C VAL A 43 -12.89 -7.13 11.82
N ALA A 44 -12.34 -8.31 11.51
CA ALA A 44 -11.66 -8.57 10.25
C ALA A 44 -11.80 -10.02 9.81
N VAL A 45 -11.78 -10.26 8.50
CA VAL A 45 -11.66 -11.58 7.89
C VAL A 45 -10.67 -11.53 6.74
N LEU A 46 -9.75 -12.48 6.69
CA LEU A 46 -8.86 -12.73 5.58
C LEU A 46 -9.06 -14.16 5.10
N SER A 47 -9.55 -14.34 3.88
CA SER A 47 -9.62 -15.62 3.20
C SER A 47 -8.48 -15.70 2.21
N LEU A 48 -7.65 -16.73 2.33
CA LEU A 48 -6.57 -17.06 1.43
C LEU A 48 -6.99 -18.28 0.61
N TYR A 49 -6.77 -18.22 -0.69
CA TYR A 49 -7.06 -19.28 -1.63
C TYR A 49 -5.75 -19.72 -2.31
N ASP A 50 -5.68 -20.99 -2.70
CA ASP A 50 -4.51 -21.60 -3.36
C ASP A 50 -3.23 -21.56 -2.50
N MET A 51 -3.34 -22.01 -1.24
CA MET A 51 -2.21 -22.10 -0.31
C MET A 51 -1.09 -23.06 -0.81
N GLU A 52 -1.45 -24.10 -1.56
CA GLU A 52 -0.49 -25.00 -2.20
C GLU A 52 0.34 -24.30 -3.27
N GLY A 53 -0.30 -23.53 -4.15
CA GLY A 53 0.39 -22.62 -5.06
C GLY A 53 1.33 -21.69 -4.30
N LEU A 54 0.93 -21.22 -3.10
CA LEU A 54 1.68 -20.23 -2.30
C LEU A 54 3.00 -20.72 -1.78
N SER A 55 2.96 -21.87 -1.14
CA SER A 55 4.16 -22.49 -0.62
C SER A 55 5.16 -22.95 -1.69
N THR A 56 4.69 -23.28 -2.89
CA THR A 56 5.54 -23.90 -3.93
C THR A 56 6.10 -22.91 -4.95
N ALA A 57 5.46 -21.76 -5.18
CA ALA A 57 5.95 -20.75 -6.14
C ALA A 57 6.66 -19.56 -5.48
N PHE A 58 6.25 -19.17 -4.26
CA PHE A 58 6.80 -17.99 -3.58
C PHE A 58 8.32 -17.96 -3.54
N PRO A 59 9.02 -19.03 -3.11
CA PRO A 59 10.49 -19.00 -3.04
C PRO A 59 11.18 -18.77 -4.39
N GLY A 60 10.50 -19.08 -5.51
CA GLY A 60 11.03 -18.93 -6.86
C GLY A 60 10.80 -17.55 -7.49
N THR A 61 10.07 -16.66 -6.81
CA THR A 61 9.82 -15.30 -7.30
C THR A 61 10.98 -14.36 -6.98
N PRO A 62 11.16 -13.25 -7.71
CA PRO A 62 12.21 -12.26 -7.42
C PRO A 62 12.20 -11.78 -5.97
N LEU A 63 11.00 -11.69 -5.39
CA LEU A 63 10.81 -11.24 -4.02
C LEU A 63 10.95 -12.35 -2.99
N GLY A 64 10.48 -13.56 -3.28
CA GLY A 64 10.77 -14.73 -2.44
C GLY A 64 12.26 -15.04 -2.39
N ARG A 65 13.00 -14.78 -3.48
CA ARG A 65 14.46 -14.79 -3.51
C ARG A 65 15.05 -13.66 -2.67
N PHE A 66 14.55 -12.43 -2.82
CA PHE A 66 14.98 -11.28 -2.02
C PHE A 66 14.80 -11.54 -0.51
N LEU A 67 13.68 -12.14 -0.13
CA LEU A 67 13.33 -12.52 1.25
C LEU A 67 13.83 -13.92 1.63
N SER A 68 14.72 -14.53 0.86
CA SER A 68 15.29 -15.82 1.24
C SER A 68 16.32 -15.64 2.34
N LYS A 69 16.45 -16.63 3.24
CA LYS A 69 17.47 -16.60 4.31
C LYS A 69 18.87 -16.26 3.80
N PRO A 70 19.41 -16.91 2.74
CA PRO A 70 20.77 -16.61 2.29
C PRO A 70 20.94 -15.14 1.89
N VAL A 71 19.96 -14.58 1.16
CA VAL A 71 20.02 -13.19 0.70
C VAL A 71 19.89 -12.21 1.87
N MET A 72 18.93 -12.44 2.77
CA MET A 72 18.73 -11.55 3.92
C MET A 72 19.86 -11.65 4.94
N HIS A 73 20.48 -12.81 5.13
CA HIS A 73 21.67 -12.96 5.96
C HIS A 73 22.84 -12.16 5.42
N GLU A 74 23.11 -12.25 4.11
CA GLU A 74 24.15 -11.44 3.47
C GLU A 74 23.86 -9.94 3.62
N ILE A 75 22.61 -9.50 3.39
CA ILE A 75 22.21 -8.09 3.56
C ILE A 75 22.37 -7.64 5.02
N MET A 76 21.91 -8.43 5.98
CA MET A 76 22.00 -8.10 7.40
C MET A 76 23.46 -8.09 7.87
N GLY A 77 24.27 -9.06 7.45
CA GLY A 77 25.69 -9.10 7.75
C GLY A 77 26.44 -7.87 7.21
N GLU A 78 26.15 -7.46 5.98
CA GLU A 78 26.74 -6.23 5.41
C GLU A 78 26.30 -4.95 6.12
N LEU A 79 25.12 -4.93 6.74
CA LEU A 79 24.58 -3.78 7.46
C LEU A 79 24.97 -3.77 8.96
N GLY A 80 25.81 -4.73 9.39
CA GLY A 80 26.25 -4.84 10.79
C GLY A 80 25.19 -5.43 11.72
N GLY A 81 24.29 -6.26 11.19
CA GLY A 81 23.37 -7.07 11.97
C GLY A 81 24.12 -8.03 12.89
N THR A 82 23.56 -8.26 14.07
CA THR A 82 24.10 -9.19 15.05
C THR A 82 23.62 -10.62 14.79
N ASP A 83 24.27 -11.62 15.38
CA ASP A 83 23.79 -13.00 15.34
C ASP A 83 22.35 -13.12 15.87
N GLU A 84 21.98 -12.31 16.88
CA GLU A 84 20.62 -12.23 17.42
C GLU A 84 19.60 -11.71 16.38
N ASP A 85 20.01 -10.79 15.49
CA ASP A 85 19.15 -10.28 14.42
C ASP A 85 18.90 -11.36 13.35
N LEU A 86 19.94 -12.14 13.02
CA LEU A 86 19.85 -13.27 12.08
C LEU A 86 18.97 -14.39 12.64
N GLU A 87 19.14 -14.74 13.92
CA GLU A 87 18.31 -15.75 14.59
C GLU A 87 16.83 -15.34 14.64
N LYS A 88 16.53 -14.06 14.92
CA LYS A 88 15.15 -13.55 14.88
C LYS A 88 14.54 -13.64 13.49
N TYR A 89 15.31 -13.28 12.47
CA TYR A 89 14.87 -13.40 11.09
C TYR A 89 14.61 -14.86 10.71
N ASP A 90 15.50 -15.76 11.11
CA ASP A 90 15.36 -17.19 10.86
C ASP A 90 14.17 -17.81 11.58
N ALA A 91 13.90 -17.42 12.82
CA ALA A 91 12.73 -17.83 13.56
C ALA A 91 11.44 -17.39 12.84
N PHE A 92 11.39 -16.12 12.40
CA PHE A 92 10.25 -15.59 11.64
C PHE A 92 10.07 -16.28 10.28
N TYR A 93 11.14 -16.40 9.49
CA TYR A 93 11.10 -17.04 8.18
C TYR A 93 10.66 -18.50 8.29
N ASN A 94 11.22 -19.25 9.25
CA ASN A 94 10.83 -20.65 9.46
C ASN A 94 9.38 -20.75 9.93
N ALA A 95 8.92 -19.90 10.86
CA ALA A 95 7.53 -19.92 11.29
C ALA A 95 6.56 -19.75 10.11
N VAL A 96 6.86 -18.85 9.17
CA VAL A 96 6.06 -18.65 7.96
C VAL A 96 6.22 -19.82 6.98
N ALA A 97 7.46 -20.23 6.69
CA ALA A 97 7.74 -21.29 5.73
C ALA A 97 7.19 -22.66 6.18
N ASP A 98 7.27 -22.97 7.47
CA ASP A 98 6.75 -24.19 8.07
C ASP A 98 5.23 -24.23 7.92
N VAL A 99 4.52 -23.13 8.21
CA VAL A 99 3.07 -23.05 8.00
C VAL A 99 2.71 -23.27 6.53
N MET A 100 3.42 -22.62 5.61
CA MET A 100 3.14 -22.69 4.18
C MET A 100 3.44 -24.07 3.58
N THR A 101 4.59 -24.65 3.92
CA THR A 101 5.09 -25.88 3.28
C THR A 101 4.65 -27.15 4.00
N SER A 102 4.06 -27.04 5.19
CA SER A 102 3.58 -28.16 5.99
C SER A 102 2.51 -28.96 5.23
N PRO A 103 2.80 -30.23 4.86
CA PRO A 103 1.79 -31.13 4.25
C PRO A 103 0.59 -31.37 5.17
N ILE A 104 0.83 -31.14 6.47
CA ILE A 104 -0.11 -31.28 7.58
C ILE A 104 -1.08 -30.09 7.59
N PHE A 105 -0.58 -28.87 7.43
CA PHE A 105 -1.42 -27.68 7.26
C PHE A 105 -2.34 -27.84 6.02
N ARG A 106 -1.79 -28.36 4.91
CA ARG A 106 -2.56 -28.64 3.68
C ARG A 106 -3.66 -29.69 3.85
N GLN A 107 -3.46 -30.71 4.70
CA GLN A 107 -4.51 -31.71 4.96
C GLN A 107 -5.69 -31.15 5.78
N VAL A 108 -5.44 -30.14 6.62
CA VAL A 108 -6.45 -29.53 7.51
C VAL A 108 -7.17 -28.40 6.83
N PHE A 109 -6.40 -27.46 6.29
CA PHE A 109 -6.97 -26.28 5.67
C PHE A 109 -7.28 -26.49 4.18
N GLY A 110 -6.88 -27.63 3.60
CA GLY A 110 -7.03 -27.84 2.16
C GLY A 110 -6.24 -26.79 1.38
N ASP A 111 -6.86 -26.30 0.31
CA ASP A 111 -6.31 -25.23 -0.53
C ASP A 111 -6.75 -23.83 -0.07
N ASP A 112 -7.60 -23.71 0.96
CA ASP A 112 -8.18 -22.45 1.43
C ASP A 112 -8.15 -22.27 2.95
N ALA A 113 -7.61 -21.14 3.41
CA ALA A 113 -7.52 -20.82 4.83
C ALA A 113 -8.20 -19.49 5.10
N VAL A 114 -9.07 -19.45 6.09
CA VAL A 114 -9.73 -18.21 6.52
C VAL A 114 -9.35 -17.90 7.95
N ILE A 115 -8.88 -16.69 8.20
CA ILE A 115 -8.61 -16.18 9.55
C ILE A 115 -9.59 -15.05 9.81
N ALA A 116 -10.29 -15.12 10.94
CA ALA A 116 -11.21 -14.11 11.39
C ALA A 116 -10.83 -13.60 12.78
N LEU A 117 -10.91 -12.29 12.96
CA LEU A 117 -10.79 -11.63 14.26
C LEU A 117 -12.19 -11.27 14.75
N CYS A 118 -12.70 -12.05 15.69
CA CYS A 118 -13.94 -11.75 16.39
C CYS A 118 -13.77 -10.57 17.36
N PRO A 119 -14.85 -9.91 17.77
CA PRO A 119 -14.78 -8.90 18.83
C PRO A 119 -14.27 -9.56 20.14
N PRO A 120 -13.19 -9.01 20.72
CA PRO A 120 -12.71 -9.47 22.02
C PRO A 120 -13.68 -9.13 23.14
N ASP A 121 -13.62 -9.88 24.22
CA ASP A 121 -14.31 -9.54 25.47
C ASP A 121 -13.67 -8.28 26.07
N PRO A 122 -14.39 -7.16 26.25
CA PRO A 122 -13.81 -5.90 26.71
C PRO A 122 -13.15 -5.99 28.09
N GLU A 123 -13.70 -6.80 28.99
CA GLU A 123 -13.15 -6.96 30.35
C GLU A 123 -11.83 -7.75 30.29
N ARG A 124 -11.81 -8.85 29.52
CA ARG A 124 -10.58 -9.63 29.36
C ARG A 124 -9.52 -8.94 28.54
N LEU A 125 -9.95 -8.11 27.59
CA LEU A 125 -9.03 -7.28 26.81
C LEU A 125 -8.32 -6.27 27.71
N GLN A 126 -8.99 -5.73 28.73
CA GLN A 126 -8.36 -4.88 29.75
C GLN A 126 -7.43 -5.65 30.69
N ASP A 127 -7.75 -6.91 31.01
CA ASP A 127 -6.94 -7.70 31.94
C ASP A 127 -5.67 -8.27 31.28
N ASN A 128 -5.80 -8.83 30.07
CA ASN A 128 -4.70 -9.42 29.31
C ASN A 128 -4.92 -9.28 27.80
N PRO A 129 -4.45 -8.16 27.20
CA PRO A 129 -4.80 -7.81 25.82
C PRO A 129 -4.25 -8.79 24.78
N GLU A 130 -3.02 -9.29 24.97
CA GLU A 130 -2.37 -10.21 24.04
C GLU A 130 -3.07 -11.57 24.03
N GLN A 131 -3.42 -12.08 25.23
CA GLN A 131 -4.15 -13.34 25.34
C GLN A 131 -5.58 -13.21 24.82
N GLU A 132 -6.29 -12.11 25.10
CA GLU A 132 -7.67 -11.96 24.61
C GLU A 132 -7.72 -11.77 23.09
N LEU A 133 -6.75 -11.07 22.48
CA LEU A 133 -6.62 -11.05 21.01
C LEU A 133 -6.43 -12.45 20.45
N LYS A 134 -5.54 -13.24 21.05
CA LYS A 134 -5.31 -14.63 20.66
C LYS A 134 -6.58 -15.47 20.80
N ASN A 135 -7.32 -15.29 21.90
CA ASN A 135 -8.61 -15.93 22.15
C ASN A 135 -9.72 -15.48 21.18
N SER A 136 -9.56 -14.34 20.52
CA SER A 136 -10.54 -13.77 19.59
C SER A 136 -10.37 -14.24 18.15
N ILE A 137 -9.33 -15.02 17.87
CA ILE A 137 -9.07 -15.56 16.53
C ILE A 137 -9.85 -16.84 16.29
N LEU A 138 -10.57 -16.91 15.17
CA LEU A 138 -11.10 -18.13 14.58
C LEU A 138 -10.40 -18.40 13.26
N ALA A 139 -9.96 -19.64 13.06
CA ALA A 139 -9.44 -20.10 11.79
C ALA A 139 -10.37 -21.15 11.18
N PHE A 140 -10.56 -21.08 9.87
CA PHE A 140 -11.35 -22.03 9.12
C PHE A 140 -10.55 -22.62 7.96
N GLY A 141 -10.92 -23.83 7.57
CA GLY A 141 -10.45 -24.45 6.33
C GLY A 141 -11.46 -25.47 5.83
N THR A 142 -11.33 -25.87 4.56
CA THR A 142 -12.16 -26.95 4.01
C THR A 142 -11.32 -28.22 3.82
N SER A 143 -11.87 -29.37 4.24
CA SER A 143 -11.22 -30.65 4.02
C SER A 143 -11.98 -31.43 2.95
N SER A 144 -11.23 -31.95 1.96
CA SER A 144 -11.76 -32.87 0.94
C SER A 144 -12.05 -34.28 1.47
N SER A 145 -11.75 -34.55 2.75
CA SER A 145 -11.95 -35.85 3.40
C SER A 145 -12.95 -35.76 4.54
N ALA A 146 -14.00 -36.60 4.50
CA ALA A 146 -14.97 -36.72 5.58
C ALA A 146 -14.35 -37.46 6.79
N GLY A 147 -14.17 -36.72 7.90
CA GLY A 147 -13.96 -37.25 9.25
C GLY A 147 -12.50 -37.53 9.68
N PRO A 148 -12.11 -37.02 10.85
CA PRO A 148 -12.03 -35.60 11.22
C PRO A 148 -10.59 -35.32 11.73
N ILE A 149 -10.34 -34.14 12.27
CA ILE A 149 -9.13 -33.69 12.99
C ILE A 149 -8.46 -34.79 13.87
N GLY A 150 -9.21 -35.76 14.41
CA GLY A 150 -8.70 -36.90 15.17
C GLY A 150 -7.82 -37.93 14.41
N ARG A 151 -7.88 -38.02 13.07
CA ARG A 151 -6.91 -38.81 12.26
C ARG A 151 -5.67 -38.00 11.95
N PHE A 152 -5.87 -36.74 11.58
CA PHE A 152 -4.84 -35.73 11.34
C PHE A 152 -3.84 -35.67 12.50
N ALA A 153 -4.32 -35.55 13.73
CA ALA A 153 -3.45 -35.25 14.84
C ALA A 153 -2.86 -36.51 15.54
N ARG A 154 -3.41 -37.72 15.27
CA ARG A 154 -2.73 -39.01 15.60
C ARG A 154 -1.48 -39.27 14.77
N LEU A 155 -1.41 -38.73 13.55
CA LEU A 155 -0.29 -38.92 12.63
C LEU A 155 0.89 -37.98 12.94
N VAL A 156 0.63 -36.81 13.53
CA VAL A 156 1.60 -35.72 13.69
C VAL A 156 2.01 -35.49 15.15
N MET A 157 1.08 -35.60 16.10
CA MET A 157 1.25 -35.15 17.50
C MET A 157 0.98 -36.31 18.47
N ARG A 158 1.69 -37.44 18.30
CA ARG A 158 1.44 -38.75 18.93
C ARG A 158 1.27 -38.79 20.48
N LYS A 159 1.41 -37.69 21.23
CA LYS A 159 1.37 -37.69 22.70
C LYS A 159 0.50 -36.64 23.42
N ASP A 160 0.01 -35.58 22.78
CA ASP A 160 -0.64 -34.47 23.51
C ASP A 160 -2.01 -34.07 22.97
N MET A 161 -2.86 -35.07 22.79
CA MET A 161 -4.23 -34.90 22.31
C MET A 161 -5.24 -35.57 23.22
N THR A 162 -6.31 -34.84 23.51
CA THR A 162 -7.47 -35.39 24.20
C THR A 162 -8.76 -34.95 23.51
N ASN A 163 -9.77 -35.81 23.55
CA ASN A 163 -11.13 -35.37 23.25
C ASN A 163 -11.58 -34.47 24.40
N ALA A 164 -12.18 -33.34 24.07
CA ALA A 164 -12.78 -32.43 25.03
C ALA A 164 -14.24 -32.22 24.63
N GLU A 165 -15.16 -32.59 25.51
CA GLU A 165 -16.55 -32.20 25.37
C GLU A 165 -16.73 -30.82 26.01
N VAL A 166 -17.11 -29.83 25.19
CA VAL A 166 -17.33 -28.45 25.65
C VAL A 166 -18.71 -28.02 25.19
N ALA A 167 -19.60 -27.74 26.14
CA ALA A 167 -21.00 -27.35 25.88
C ALA A 167 -21.74 -28.32 24.94
N GLY A 168 -21.47 -29.63 25.05
CA GLY A 168 -22.09 -30.67 24.22
C GLY A 168 -21.52 -30.80 22.81
N LEU A 169 -20.43 -30.09 22.49
CA LEU A 169 -19.68 -30.26 21.25
C LEU A 169 -18.45 -31.13 21.50
N ASP A 170 -18.30 -32.17 20.68
CA ASP A 170 -17.09 -32.99 20.64
C ASP A 170 -15.98 -32.24 19.93
N MET A 171 -15.03 -31.72 20.72
CA MET A 171 -13.87 -30.98 20.22
C MET A 171 -12.60 -31.79 20.35
N THR A 172 -11.67 -31.53 19.44
CA THR A 172 -10.30 -32.02 19.52
C THR A 172 -9.44 -30.99 20.23
N ARG A 173 -8.85 -31.36 21.37
CA ARG A 173 -7.88 -30.52 22.09
C ARG A 173 -6.46 -30.87 21.65
N ILE A 174 -5.73 -29.88 21.17
CA ILE A 174 -4.36 -29.98 20.63
C ILE A 174 -3.46 -29.15 21.52
N ARG A 175 -2.42 -29.75 22.12
CA ARG A 175 -1.38 -29.00 22.81
C ARG A 175 -0.37 -28.50 21.77
N LEU A 176 -0.09 -27.21 21.77
CA LEU A 176 0.98 -26.63 20.97
C LEU A 176 2.27 -26.65 21.79
N ASP A 177 2.23 -26.12 23.03
CA ASP A 177 3.33 -26.06 24.00
C ASP A 177 2.83 -26.34 25.43
N GLU A 178 3.69 -26.27 26.46
CA GLU A 178 3.31 -26.55 27.86
C GLU A 178 2.08 -25.75 28.34
N ASN A 179 1.95 -24.50 27.88
CA ASN A 179 0.90 -23.55 28.28
C ASN A 179 -0.09 -23.20 27.17
N GLU A 180 0.08 -23.75 25.96
CA GLU A 180 -0.71 -23.34 24.79
C GLU A 180 -1.57 -24.49 24.26
N MET A 181 -2.87 -24.23 24.16
CA MET A 181 -3.85 -25.19 23.66
C MET A 181 -4.61 -24.58 22.48
N LEU A 182 -4.83 -25.40 21.46
CA LEU A 182 -5.71 -25.12 20.33
C LEU A 182 -6.85 -26.14 20.33
N TYR A 183 -8.05 -25.69 20.02
CA TYR A 183 -9.25 -26.53 19.92
C TYR A 183 -9.71 -26.59 18.47
N GLY A 184 -10.21 -27.74 18.06
CA GLY A 184 -10.73 -27.96 16.71
C GLY A 184 -12.07 -28.68 16.70
N TYR A 185 -12.94 -28.25 15.79
CA TYR A 185 -14.26 -28.82 15.54
C TYR A 185 -14.46 -29.03 14.03
N ASP A 186 -15.10 -30.13 13.65
CA ASP A 186 -15.41 -30.48 12.25
C ASP A 186 -16.92 -30.41 12.05
N ASP A 187 -17.36 -29.53 11.17
CA ASP A 187 -18.74 -29.34 10.77
C ASP A 187 -18.93 -29.69 9.30
N GLN A 188 -19.23 -30.96 9.01
CA GLN A 188 -19.49 -31.46 7.66
C GLN A 188 -18.37 -31.14 6.64
N GLY A 189 -17.10 -31.25 7.06
CA GLY A 189 -15.93 -30.97 6.22
C GLY A 189 -15.41 -29.53 6.32
N ILE A 190 -16.04 -28.69 7.14
CA ILE A 190 -15.52 -27.38 7.53
C ILE A 190 -14.81 -27.53 8.86
N ILE A 191 -13.50 -27.27 8.87
CA ILE A 191 -12.70 -27.29 10.09
C ILE A 191 -12.74 -25.89 10.70
N VAL A 192 -13.02 -25.82 12.01
CA VAL A 192 -13.01 -24.59 12.81
C VAL A 192 -11.99 -24.76 13.93
N LEU A 193 -11.02 -23.85 14.02
CA LEU A 193 -9.99 -23.85 15.06
C LEU A 193 -10.02 -22.55 15.88
N ALA A 194 -9.77 -22.66 17.19
CA ALA A 194 -9.71 -21.54 18.11
C ALA A 194 -8.80 -21.83 19.30
N TYR A 195 -8.20 -20.79 19.89
CA TYR A 195 -7.50 -20.91 21.18
C TYR A 195 -8.48 -21.01 22.36
N ASP A 196 -9.62 -20.31 22.28
CA ASP A 196 -10.71 -20.41 23.26
C ASP A 196 -11.85 -21.28 22.70
N PRO A 197 -12.15 -22.46 23.30
CA PRO A 197 -13.18 -23.35 22.79
C PRO A 197 -14.58 -22.71 22.85
N ARG A 198 -14.81 -21.72 23.71
CA ARG A 198 -16.08 -20.98 23.76
C ARG A 198 -16.38 -20.25 22.46
N ARG A 199 -15.36 -19.82 21.71
CA ARG A 199 -15.54 -19.18 20.39
C ARG A 199 -16.10 -20.16 19.36
N ILE A 200 -15.67 -21.43 19.42
CA ILE A 200 -16.21 -22.49 18.56
C ILE A 200 -17.68 -22.75 18.91
N VAL A 201 -18.01 -22.83 20.21
CA VAL A 201 -19.42 -22.98 20.67
C VAL A 201 -20.28 -21.85 20.12
N SER A 202 -19.87 -20.59 20.33
CA SER A 202 -20.62 -19.43 19.83
C SER A 202 -20.74 -19.40 18.30
N ALA A 203 -19.71 -19.86 17.58
CA ALA A 203 -19.74 -19.94 16.13
C ALA A 203 -20.77 -20.95 15.61
N VAL A 204 -20.86 -22.13 16.24
CA VAL A 204 -21.83 -23.17 15.89
C VAL A 204 -23.26 -22.73 16.24
N GLU A 205 -23.47 -22.11 17.40
CA GLU A 205 -24.76 -21.54 17.79
C GLU A 205 -25.24 -20.45 16.82
N ARG A 206 -24.33 -19.59 16.35
CA ARG A 206 -24.64 -18.53 15.37
C ARG A 206 -25.05 -19.11 14.02
N LYS A 207 -24.40 -20.17 13.56
CA LYS A 207 -24.81 -20.90 12.34
C LYS A 207 -26.23 -21.43 12.48
N ALA A 208 -26.60 -21.99 13.63
CA ALA A 208 -27.95 -22.52 13.87
C ALA A 208 -29.03 -21.42 13.97
N THR A 209 -28.70 -20.27 14.56
CA THR A 209 -29.67 -19.18 14.80
C THR A 209 -29.82 -18.20 13.63
N GLY A 210 -28.88 -18.18 12.68
CA GLY A 210 -28.91 -17.27 11.52
C GLY A 210 -28.46 -15.83 11.80
N LYS A 211 -28.07 -15.50 13.05
CA LYS A 211 -27.52 -14.19 13.43
C LYS A 211 -26.00 -14.18 13.18
N ASN A 212 -25.62 -14.04 11.91
CA ASN A 212 -24.24 -14.19 11.45
C ASN A 212 -23.87 -13.19 10.35
N LEU A 213 -22.57 -13.15 10.06
CA LEU A 213 -21.95 -12.22 9.10
C LEU A 213 -22.58 -12.27 7.70
N ARG A 214 -23.07 -13.45 7.28
CA ARG A 214 -23.71 -13.64 5.96
C ARG A 214 -24.87 -12.69 5.71
N HIS A 215 -25.54 -12.24 6.77
CA HIS A 215 -26.69 -11.33 6.71
C HIS A 215 -26.35 -9.88 7.06
N ALA A 216 -25.10 -9.56 7.37
CA ALA A 216 -24.66 -8.19 7.60
C ALA A 216 -24.68 -7.39 6.28
N GLU A 217 -25.21 -6.17 6.32
CA GLU A 217 -25.32 -5.31 5.12
C GLU A 217 -23.94 -4.99 4.53
N SER A 218 -23.00 -4.60 5.38
CA SER A 218 -21.60 -4.29 5.01
C SER A 218 -20.88 -5.48 4.37
N PHE A 219 -21.12 -6.68 4.88
CA PHE A 219 -20.53 -7.90 4.32
C PHE A 219 -21.18 -8.28 2.99
N THR A 220 -22.51 -8.13 2.87
CA THR A 220 -23.23 -8.39 1.60
C THR A 220 -22.77 -7.45 0.48
N ALA A 221 -22.53 -6.18 0.81
CA ALA A 221 -21.97 -5.22 -0.13
C ALA A 221 -20.53 -5.57 -0.53
N THR A 222 -19.72 -6.03 0.43
CA THR A 222 -18.36 -6.52 0.19
C THR A 222 -18.36 -7.77 -0.71
N GLU A 223 -19.25 -8.74 -0.47
CA GLU A 223 -19.40 -9.91 -1.33
C GLU A 223 -19.82 -9.53 -2.76
N SER A 224 -20.69 -8.52 -2.89
CA SER A 224 -21.11 -8.02 -4.19
C SER A 224 -19.93 -7.41 -4.95
N PHE A 225 -19.06 -6.67 -4.25
CA PHE A 225 -17.80 -6.16 -4.79
C PHE A 225 -16.86 -7.28 -5.25
N TRP A 226 -16.66 -8.33 -4.44
CA TRP A 226 -15.84 -9.48 -4.84
C TRP A 226 -16.35 -10.17 -6.11
N LYS A 227 -17.67 -10.18 -6.32
CA LYS A 227 -18.32 -10.73 -7.54
C LYS A 227 -18.28 -9.81 -8.76
N GLU A 228 -17.90 -8.54 -8.60
CA GLU A 228 -17.67 -7.64 -9.74
C GLU A 228 -16.53 -8.17 -10.61
N GLU A 229 -15.56 -8.88 -10.01
CA GLU A 229 -14.50 -9.57 -10.74
C GLU A 229 -14.94 -10.97 -11.20
N ARG A 230 -14.93 -11.18 -12.51
CA ARG A 230 -15.39 -12.43 -13.13
C ARG A 230 -14.25 -13.24 -13.76
N THR A 231 -13.08 -12.62 -13.88
CA THR A 231 -11.95 -13.11 -14.67
C THR A 231 -10.66 -13.04 -13.85
N GLY A 232 -9.79 -14.02 -14.04
CA GLY A 232 -8.52 -14.10 -13.31
C GLY A 232 -8.54 -15.07 -12.13
N GLN A 233 -7.34 -15.35 -11.63
CA GLN A 233 -7.08 -16.21 -10.49
C GLN A 233 -7.28 -15.43 -9.19
N LEU A 234 -8.16 -15.92 -8.31
CA LEU A 234 -8.42 -15.32 -7.01
C LEU A 234 -7.45 -15.87 -5.96
N TYR A 235 -6.81 -14.98 -5.22
CA TYR A 235 -5.87 -15.37 -4.15
C TYR A 235 -6.32 -14.99 -2.76
N ALA A 236 -6.99 -13.85 -2.62
CA ALA A 236 -7.47 -13.46 -1.31
C ALA A 236 -8.73 -12.62 -1.38
N HIS A 237 -9.57 -12.80 -0.36
CA HIS A 237 -10.62 -11.87 0.02
C HIS A 237 -10.29 -11.32 1.40
N ALA A 238 -10.46 -10.02 1.58
CA ALA A 238 -10.35 -9.37 2.87
C ALA A 238 -11.62 -8.58 3.17
N TYR A 239 -12.13 -8.69 4.39
CA TYR A 239 -13.21 -7.87 4.91
C TYR A 239 -12.75 -7.23 6.21
N LEU A 240 -13.03 -5.96 6.38
CA LEU A 240 -12.74 -5.21 7.61
C LEU A 240 -13.97 -4.40 8.00
N ASN A 241 -14.41 -4.56 9.24
CA ASN A 241 -15.38 -3.67 9.87
C ASN A 241 -14.63 -2.51 10.51
N ALA A 242 -14.69 -1.34 9.88
CA ALA A 242 -13.91 -0.17 10.30
C ALA A 242 -14.38 0.36 11.66
N ILE A 243 -15.68 0.26 11.96
CA ILE A 243 -16.26 0.69 13.24
C ILE A 243 -15.73 -0.20 14.37
N SER A 244 -15.83 -1.51 14.22
CA SER A 244 -15.34 -2.46 15.24
C SER A 244 -13.82 -2.37 15.41
N LEU A 245 -13.07 -2.06 14.35
CA LEU A 245 -11.63 -1.82 14.45
C LEU A 245 -11.30 -0.55 15.24
N GLN A 246 -12.05 0.54 15.02
CA GLN A 246 -11.88 1.78 15.81
C GLN A 246 -12.15 1.53 17.30
N GLU A 247 -13.21 0.80 17.62
CA GLU A 247 -13.55 0.42 19.01
C GLU A 247 -12.43 -0.42 19.64
N LEU A 248 -11.93 -1.40 18.90
CA LEU A 248 -10.82 -2.25 19.33
C LEU A 248 -9.56 -1.45 19.63
N VAL A 249 -9.15 -0.56 18.72
CA VAL A 249 -7.97 0.31 18.92
C VAL A 249 -8.18 1.29 20.08
N SER A 250 -9.40 1.79 20.26
CA SER A 250 -9.74 2.66 21.40
C SER A 250 -9.59 1.93 22.74
N ALA A 251 -9.84 0.62 22.79
CA ALA A 251 -9.66 -0.15 24.01
C ALA A 251 -8.17 -0.32 24.39
N PHE A 252 -7.28 -0.57 23.42
CA PHE A 252 -5.83 -0.72 23.68
C PHE A 252 -5.13 0.54 24.20
N THR A 253 -5.74 1.69 23.97
CA THR A 253 -5.10 3.00 24.13
C THR A 253 -5.43 3.64 25.46
N GLN A 254 -6.45 3.13 26.16
CA GLN A 254 -6.71 3.44 27.57
C GLN A 254 -5.66 2.82 28.51
N GLU A 255 -4.89 1.82 28.07
CA GLU A 255 -3.96 1.04 28.90
C GLU A 255 -2.48 1.48 28.83
N LYS A 256 -2.01 1.96 27.66
CA LYS A 256 -0.60 2.33 27.47
C LYS A 256 -0.44 3.85 27.57
N GLY A 257 0.38 4.32 28.50
CA GLY A 257 0.58 5.74 28.84
C GLY A 257 0.44 6.77 27.70
N GLN A 258 -0.17 7.90 28.06
CA GLN A 258 -0.80 8.95 27.23
C GLN A 258 -0.17 9.23 25.86
N GLN A 259 1.15 9.32 25.68
CA GLN A 259 1.71 9.83 24.42
C GLN A 259 1.72 8.86 23.22
N ALA A 260 2.04 7.58 23.41
CA ALA A 260 2.12 6.63 22.29
C ALA A 260 0.73 6.14 21.86
N ALA A 261 -0.18 6.02 22.83
CA ALA A 261 -1.57 5.61 22.64
C ALA A 261 -2.40 6.71 21.97
N GLU A 262 -2.29 7.98 22.39
CA GLU A 262 -2.99 9.10 21.72
C GLU A 262 -2.60 9.23 20.24
N THR A 263 -1.33 8.96 19.90
CA THR A 263 -0.84 9.09 18.52
C THR A 263 -1.36 7.97 17.60
N MET A 264 -1.54 6.74 18.11
CA MET A 264 -2.05 5.61 17.32
C MET A 264 -3.58 5.63 17.22
N THR A 265 -4.28 5.93 18.32
CA THR A 265 -5.75 6.10 18.32
C THR A 265 -6.18 7.26 17.44
N GLY A 266 -5.52 8.42 17.59
CA GLY A 266 -5.82 9.60 16.80
C GLY A 266 -5.68 9.31 15.32
N ARG A 267 -4.60 8.63 14.92
CA ARG A 267 -4.38 8.24 13.51
C ARG A 267 -5.39 7.24 12.98
N VAL A 268 -5.65 6.13 13.67
CA VAL A 268 -6.62 5.14 13.19
C VAL A 268 -8.04 5.72 13.15
N THR A 269 -8.40 6.55 14.15
CA THR A 269 -9.71 7.20 14.19
C THR A 269 -9.86 8.23 13.08
N GLU A 270 -8.82 9.03 12.81
CA GLU A 270 -8.80 10.00 11.70
C GLU A 270 -8.81 9.30 10.33
N GLU A 271 -7.98 8.26 10.13
CA GLU A 271 -7.84 7.56 8.84
C GLU A 271 -9.07 6.73 8.47
N LEU A 272 -9.78 6.19 9.46
CA LEU A 272 -11.01 5.41 9.26
C LEU A 272 -12.28 6.24 9.45
N ALA A 273 -12.18 7.54 9.73
CA ALA A 273 -13.33 8.40 9.98
C ALA A 273 -14.31 8.35 8.80
N GLY A 274 -15.56 8.02 9.08
CA GLY A 274 -16.61 7.93 8.07
C GLY A 274 -16.56 6.67 7.19
N ILE A 275 -15.59 5.77 7.36
CA ILE A 275 -15.56 4.47 6.69
C ILE A 275 -16.37 3.47 7.54
N LYS A 276 -17.30 2.75 6.90
CA LYS A 276 -18.11 1.71 7.56
C LYS A 276 -17.43 0.35 7.49
N SER A 277 -17.03 -0.04 6.29
CA SER A 277 -16.39 -1.32 6.01
C SER A 277 -15.42 -1.20 4.85
N ILE A 278 -14.45 -2.10 4.78
CA ILE A 278 -13.51 -2.20 3.66
C ILE A 278 -13.50 -3.64 3.15
N GLY A 279 -13.78 -3.81 1.87
CA GLY A 279 -13.58 -5.04 1.12
C GLY A 279 -12.28 -4.97 0.32
N GLY A 280 -11.48 -6.03 0.36
CA GLY A 280 -10.27 -6.20 -0.44
C GLY A 280 -10.33 -7.49 -1.25
N VAL A 281 -9.76 -7.47 -2.45
CA VAL A 281 -9.58 -8.65 -3.29
C VAL A 281 -8.20 -8.61 -3.96
N ILE A 282 -7.54 -9.76 -3.97
CA ILE A 282 -6.27 -9.97 -4.68
C ILE A 282 -6.53 -10.96 -5.80
N ILE A 283 -6.32 -10.51 -7.04
CA ILE A 283 -6.50 -11.31 -8.24
C ILE A 283 -5.30 -11.20 -9.17
N GLU A 284 -4.95 -12.27 -9.87
CA GLU A 284 -4.08 -12.20 -11.03
C GLU A 284 -4.88 -12.39 -12.32
N ASN A 285 -4.53 -11.64 -13.35
CA ASN A 285 -5.07 -11.78 -14.68
C ASN A 285 -4.00 -11.44 -15.72
N GLN A 286 -3.61 -12.40 -16.56
CA GLN A 286 -2.70 -12.18 -17.69
C GLN A 286 -1.35 -11.51 -17.30
N GLY A 287 -0.73 -11.98 -16.22
CA GLY A 287 0.53 -11.46 -15.69
C GLY A 287 0.40 -10.12 -14.96
N GLU A 288 -0.83 -9.66 -14.68
CA GLU A 288 -1.14 -8.51 -13.83
C GLU A 288 -1.73 -8.95 -12.51
N LEU A 289 -1.14 -8.48 -11.42
CA LEU A 289 -1.69 -8.68 -10.10
C LEU A 289 -2.39 -7.41 -9.69
N ARG A 290 -3.64 -7.56 -9.29
CA ARG A 290 -4.50 -6.46 -8.94
C ARG A 290 -4.92 -6.64 -7.49
N LEU A 291 -4.53 -5.68 -6.66
CA LEU A 291 -5.11 -5.47 -5.34
C LEU A 291 -6.22 -4.44 -5.51
N ARG A 292 -7.47 -4.84 -5.35
CA ARG A 292 -8.62 -3.94 -5.42
C ARG A 292 -9.21 -3.81 -4.03
N MET A 293 -9.55 -2.58 -3.65
CA MET A 293 -10.16 -2.25 -2.37
C MET A 293 -11.40 -1.39 -2.61
N LYS A 294 -12.43 -1.60 -1.80
CA LYS A 294 -13.64 -0.79 -1.77
C LYS A 294 -14.01 -0.50 -0.33
N GLY A 295 -13.99 0.77 0.05
CA GLY A 295 -14.43 1.25 1.35
C GLY A 295 -15.84 1.84 1.25
N GLU A 296 -16.78 1.35 2.04
CA GLU A 296 -18.09 1.99 2.16
C GLU A 296 -18.01 3.23 3.05
N VAL A 297 -18.61 4.32 2.61
CA VAL A 297 -18.47 5.62 3.26
C VAL A 297 -19.82 6.13 3.77
N ASN A 298 -19.79 6.78 4.93
CA ASN A 298 -20.85 7.66 5.39
C ASN A 298 -20.44 9.12 5.09
N PRO A 299 -21.03 9.76 4.06
CA PRO A 299 -20.64 11.10 3.62
C PRO A 299 -20.67 12.14 4.75
N LYS A 300 -21.64 12.01 5.66
CA LYS A 300 -21.85 12.95 6.78
C LYS A 300 -20.79 12.86 7.86
N SER A 301 -20.02 11.76 7.86
CA SER A 301 -19.01 11.46 8.87
C SER A 301 -17.59 11.50 8.31
N LEU A 302 -17.44 11.79 7.01
CA LEU A 302 -16.13 12.04 6.42
C LEU A 302 -15.51 13.34 6.97
N PRO A 303 -14.18 13.46 7.01
CA PRO A 303 -13.53 14.74 7.27
C PRO A 303 -13.99 15.80 6.28
N ASN A 304 -14.17 17.06 6.73
CA ASN A 304 -14.65 18.16 5.89
C ASN A 304 -13.85 18.33 4.58
N GLN A 305 -12.56 18.03 4.58
CA GLN A 305 -11.70 18.08 3.40
C GLN A 305 -12.13 17.07 2.33
N VAL A 306 -12.49 15.85 2.75
CA VAL A 306 -13.00 14.79 1.85
C VAL A 306 -14.42 15.13 1.41
N GLN A 307 -15.23 15.73 2.30
CA GLN A 307 -16.56 16.25 1.94
C GLN A 307 -16.47 17.41 0.94
N GLU A 308 -15.47 18.28 1.02
CA GLU A 308 -15.23 19.38 0.08
C GLU A 308 -14.73 18.87 -1.27
N VAL A 309 -13.95 17.78 -1.32
CA VAL A 309 -13.60 17.09 -2.57
C VAL A 309 -14.82 16.37 -3.16
N GLN A 310 -15.73 15.85 -2.33
CA GLN A 310 -17.01 15.28 -2.79
C GLN A 310 -18.03 16.33 -3.23
N ALA A 311 -18.08 17.49 -2.56
CA ALA A 311 -19.02 18.57 -2.81
C ALA A 311 -18.54 19.58 -3.86
N GLY A 312 -17.22 19.63 -4.07
CA GLY A 312 -16.57 20.41 -5.12
C GLY A 312 -16.76 19.69 -6.45
N GLU A 313 -17.45 20.37 -7.36
CA GLU A 313 -17.52 20.10 -8.80
C GLU A 313 -16.58 18.98 -9.23
N VAL A 314 -17.15 17.79 -9.48
CA VAL A 314 -16.53 16.74 -10.30
C VAL A 314 -15.75 17.45 -11.38
N LEU A 315 -14.42 17.33 -11.33
CA LEU A 315 -13.53 17.91 -12.33
C LEU A 315 -14.12 17.55 -13.68
N SER A 316 -14.69 18.54 -14.38
CA SER A 316 -15.17 18.30 -15.73
C SER A 316 -13.99 17.75 -16.53
N ASP A 317 -14.25 16.80 -17.44
CA ASP A 317 -13.27 16.07 -18.26
C ASP A 317 -12.19 16.95 -18.95
N ASN A 318 -12.36 18.28 -18.95
CA ASN A 318 -11.46 19.28 -19.53
C ASN A 318 -10.42 19.87 -18.56
N GLU A 319 -10.37 19.48 -17.27
CA GLU A 319 -9.51 20.13 -16.25
C GLU A 319 -8.48 19.22 -15.54
N ASP A 320 -8.25 17.97 -15.97
CA ASP A 320 -7.17 17.15 -15.39
C ASP A 320 -5.80 17.49 -16.01
N LEU A 321 -5.33 18.69 -15.71
CA LEU A 321 -4.05 19.21 -16.20
C LEU A 321 -2.85 18.48 -15.59
N ALA A 322 -3.03 17.70 -14.51
CA ALA A 322 -1.97 16.85 -13.97
C ALA A 322 -1.70 15.63 -14.87
N LEU A 323 -2.70 15.15 -15.63
CA LEU A 323 -2.51 14.12 -16.65
C LEU A 323 -1.50 14.56 -17.73
N SER A 324 -1.42 15.86 -18.02
CA SER A 324 -0.44 16.41 -18.98
C SER A 324 1.02 16.21 -18.55
N LEU A 325 1.27 15.95 -17.25
CA LEU A 325 2.59 15.59 -16.75
C LEU A 325 3.00 14.16 -17.13
N LEU A 326 2.08 13.29 -17.55
CA LEU A 326 2.44 11.97 -18.03
C LEU A 326 3.06 12.08 -19.43
N GLN A 327 4.25 11.51 -19.59
CA GLN A 327 4.97 11.43 -20.86
C GLN A 327 5.41 9.99 -21.09
N ALA A 328 5.73 9.63 -22.35
CA ALA A 328 6.14 8.27 -22.70
C ALA A 328 7.41 7.80 -21.94
N ASN A 329 8.30 8.73 -21.56
CA ASN A 329 9.50 8.42 -20.80
C ASN A 329 9.30 8.49 -19.27
N THR A 330 8.10 8.78 -18.78
CA THR A 330 7.84 8.89 -17.34
C THR A 330 8.28 7.64 -16.58
N LEU A 331 9.15 7.85 -15.60
CA LEU A 331 9.61 6.83 -14.65
C LEU A 331 8.73 6.76 -13.42
N LEU A 332 8.28 7.92 -12.94
CA LEU A 332 7.39 8.08 -11.81
C LEU A 332 6.38 9.19 -12.11
N HIS A 333 5.12 8.94 -11.84
CA HIS A 333 4.07 9.95 -11.82
C HIS A 333 3.22 9.78 -10.56
N TYR A 334 2.86 10.88 -9.95
CA TYR A 334 1.90 10.91 -8.86
C TYR A 334 1.05 12.16 -8.97
N ARG A 335 -0.27 12.00 -8.96
CA ARG A 335 -1.25 13.09 -8.91
C ARG A 335 -2.26 12.82 -7.80
N LEU A 336 -2.74 13.91 -7.22
CA LEU A 336 -3.76 13.90 -6.17
C LEU A 336 -4.71 15.09 -6.31
N SER A 337 -5.99 14.89 -6.00
CA SER A 337 -7.06 15.89 -6.11
C SER A 337 -7.55 16.43 -4.76
N HIS A 338 -6.83 16.13 -3.68
CA HIS A 338 -7.13 16.58 -2.31
C HIS A 338 -5.94 17.30 -1.64
N PHE A 339 -5.10 17.98 -2.44
CA PHE A 339 -3.92 18.72 -1.97
C PHE A 339 -4.34 19.91 -1.14
N ASP A 340 -3.93 19.95 0.11
CA ASP A 340 -4.15 21.13 0.95
C ASP A 340 -2.96 21.40 1.87
N LYS A 341 -3.13 22.45 2.67
CA LYS A 341 -2.19 22.85 3.70
C LYS A 341 -1.95 21.75 4.73
N ALA A 342 -2.97 20.96 5.09
CA ALA A 342 -2.85 19.88 6.07
C ALA A 342 -2.04 18.72 5.48
N PHE A 343 -2.31 18.31 4.24
CA PHE A 343 -1.53 17.34 3.48
C PHE A 343 -0.06 17.74 3.41
N PHE A 344 0.23 18.98 3.00
CA PHE A 344 1.61 19.47 2.90
C PHE A 344 2.31 19.49 4.26
N ARG A 345 1.61 19.89 5.33
CA ARG A 345 2.12 19.82 6.70
C ARG A 345 2.39 18.39 7.12
N ASN A 346 1.47 17.46 6.83
CA ASN A 346 1.57 16.05 7.20
C ASN A 346 2.71 15.35 6.46
N PHE A 347 2.90 15.65 5.18
CA PHE A 347 4.07 15.20 4.41
C PHE A 347 5.38 15.63 5.08
N LEU A 348 5.40 16.84 5.62
CA LEU A 348 6.51 17.39 6.38
C LEU A 348 6.42 17.14 7.90
N ALA A 349 5.53 16.27 8.41
CA ALA A 349 5.29 16.08 9.85
C ALA A 349 5.51 14.62 10.32
N SER A 350 6.77 14.20 10.52
CA SER A 350 7.10 13.23 11.58
C SER A 350 7.31 13.96 12.94
N ALA A 351 7.47 13.25 14.06
CA ALA A 351 7.65 13.85 15.40
C ALA A 351 8.80 14.89 15.50
N LYS A 352 9.80 14.85 14.61
CA LYS A 352 10.91 15.84 14.50
C LYS A 352 10.63 17.02 13.55
N THR A 353 9.44 17.09 12.97
CA THR A 353 9.20 17.69 11.65
C THR A 353 8.05 18.72 11.69
N LYS A 354 7.17 18.66 12.71
CA LYS A 354 6.30 19.81 13.07
C LYS A 354 7.11 21.09 13.31
N GLN A 355 8.29 20.95 13.94
CA GLN A 355 9.24 22.04 14.09
C GLN A 355 9.81 22.48 12.73
N GLN A 356 10.11 21.54 11.83
CA GLN A 356 10.62 21.84 10.48
C GLN A 356 9.62 22.63 9.64
N TYR A 357 8.32 22.32 9.70
CA TYR A 357 7.32 23.14 8.99
C TYR A 357 7.29 24.58 9.53
N SER A 358 7.30 24.74 10.85
CA SER A 358 7.33 26.08 11.46
C SER A 358 8.62 26.84 11.13
N GLU A 359 9.76 26.15 11.11
CA GLU A 359 11.06 26.71 10.71
C GLU A 359 11.07 27.08 9.23
N LEU A 360 10.48 26.26 8.37
CA LEU A 360 10.33 26.54 6.94
C LEU A 360 9.41 27.75 6.71
N GLU A 361 8.22 27.78 7.32
CA GLU A 361 7.30 28.93 7.26
C GLU A 361 8.01 30.20 7.71
N LYS A 362 8.72 30.15 8.84
CA LYS A 362 9.48 31.29 9.36
C LYS A 362 10.58 31.71 8.39
N THR A 363 11.34 30.77 7.85
CA THR A 363 12.41 31.04 6.86
C THR A 363 11.84 31.67 5.60
N VAL A 364 10.74 31.15 5.06
CA VAL A 364 10.08 31.70 3.87
C VAL A 364 9.56 33.11 4.14
N GLN A 365 8.98 33.33 5.32
CA GLN A 365 8.48 34.63 5.75
C GLN A 365 9.61 35.66 5.95
N ASP A 366 10.73 35.25 6.54
CA ASP A 366 11.87 36.12 6.84
C ASP A 366 12.71 36.42 5.57
N GLU A 367 12.99 35.42 4.74
CA GLU A 367 13.88 35.53 3.57
C GLU A 367 13.16 35.95 2.28
N VAL A 368 11.93 35.48 2.07
CA VAL A 368 11.16 35.76 0.84
C VAL A 368 10.07 36.80 1.08
N GLY A 369 9.59 36.95 2.31
CA GLY A 369 8.61 37.97 2.67
C GLY A 369 7.17 37.60 2.32
N PHE A 370 6.85 36.30 2.25
CA PHE A 370 5.48 35.80 2.11
C PHE A 370 5.21 34.61 3.04
N SER A 371 3.94 34.37 3.36
CA SER A 371 3.53 33.24 4.20
C SER A 371 3.31 32.01 3.33
N LEU A 372 3.98 30.90 3.67
CA LEU A 372 3.81 29.63 2.97
C LEU A 372 2.38 29.11 3.16
N ASN A 373 1.77 29.29 4.32
CA ASN A 373 0.34 29.02 4.53
C ASN A 373 -0.56 29.77 3.53
N LYS A 374 -0.33 31.07 3.30
CA LYS A 374 -1.11 31.85 2.33
C LYS A 374 -0.88 31.41 0.89
N PHE A 375 0.32 30.93 0.57
CA PHE A 375 0.60 30.34 -0.73
C PHE A 375 -0.14 29.02 -0.91
N LEU A 376 -0.12 28.15 0.10
CA LEU A 376 -0.85 26.87 0.11
C LEU A 376 -2.37 27.06 0.05
N GLU A 377 -2.89 28.15 0.61
CA GLU A 377 -4.31 28.54 0.49
C GLU A 377 -4.65 29.14 -0.89
N ALA A 378 -3.65 29.60 -1.66
CA ALA A 378 -3.85 30.17 -2.99
C ALA A 378 -3.75 29.13 -4.12
N VAL A 379 -3.19 27.96 -3.81
CA VAL A 379 -3.19 26.79 -4.70
C VAL A 379 -4.41 25.94 -4.42
N GLY A 380 -4.96 25.34 -5.48
CA GLY A 380 -6.13 24.48 -5.41
C GLY A 380 -5.81 23.05 -5.02
N PRO A 381 -6.85 22.20 -4.96
CA PRO A 381 -6.76 20.86 -4.40
C PRO A 381 -6.05 19.87 -5.33
N GLN A 382 -5.61 20.28 -6.52
CA GLN A 382 -4.86 19.38 -7.39
C GLN A 382 -3.36 19.66 -7.33
N ALA A 383 -2.59 18.60 -7.13
CA ALA A 383 -1.15 18.61 -7.27
C ALA A 383 -0.68 17.39 -8.07
N GLY A 384 0.42 17.54 -8.79
CA GLY A 384 1.05 16.46 -9.53
C GLY A 384 2.56 16.58 -9.51
N ILE A 385 3.25 15.45 -9.52
CA ILE A 385 4.68 15.34 -9.69
C ILE A 385 5.00 14.27 -10.72
N SER A 386 5.97 14.51 -11.59
CA SER A 386 6.45 13.51 -12.54
C SER A 386 7.96 13.56 -12.67
N VAL A 387 8.58 12.39 -12.73
CA VAL A 387 10.01 12.20 -12.98
C VAL A 387 10.14 11.45 -14.31
N HIS A 388 10.83 12.07 -15.25
CA HIS A 388 10.93 11.55 -16.63
C HIS A 388 12.26 10.90 -16.94
N GLU A 389 13.32 11.36 -16.29
CA GLU A 389 14.66 10.83 -16.48
C GLU A 389 15.54 11.19 -15.30
N ILE A 390 16.62 10.45 -15.13
CA ILE A 390 17.70 10.71 -14.18
C ILE A 390 18.94 10.97 -15.00
N VAL A 391 19.39 12.22 -15.02
CA VAL A 391 20.58 12.62 -15.76
C VAL A 391 21.78 12.69 -14.83
N ASN A 392 22.95 12.33 -15.35
CA ASN A 392 24.19 12.51 -14.63
C ASN A 392 24.61 13.99 -14.71
N ALA A 393 24.52 14.71 -13.58
CA ALA A 393 24.95 16.11 -13.50
C ALA A 393 26.43 16.26 -13.07
N GLY A 394 27.23 15.22 -13.27
CA GLY A 394 28.66 15.19 -12.95
C GLY A 394 28.92 14.62 -11.57
N MET A 395 28.64 15.38 -10.51
CA MET A 395 28.93 14.95 -9.13
C MET A 395 27.81 14.15 -8.48
N PHE A 396 26.57 14.28 -8.95
CA PHE A 396 25.42 13.54 -8.45
C PHE A 396 24.38 13.46 -9.55
N PRO A 397 23.59 12.37 -9.58
CA PRO A 397 22.46 12.28 -10.48
C PRO A 397 21.35 13.24 -10.07
N LEU A 398 20.67 13.79 -11.07
CA LEU A 398 19.53 14.66 -10.88
C LEU A 398 18.30 14.08 -11.59
N PRO A 399 17.21 13.79 -10.87
CA PRO A 399 15.96 13.43 -11.48
C PRO A 399 15.36 14.67 -12.14
N LYS A 400 15.15 14.63 -13.46
CA LYS A 400 14.37 15.68 -14.11
C LYS A 400 12.90 15.51 -13.79
N THR A 401 12.40 16.50 -13.04
CA THR A 401 11.15 16.48 -12.30
C THR A 401 10.32 17.69 -12.68
N ILE A 402 9.02 17.47 -12.85
CA ILE A 402 8.02 18.53 -12.98
C ILE A 402 7.03 18.39 -11.83
N LEU A 403 6.78 19.48 -11.13
CA LEU A 403 5.70 19.66 -10.17
C LEU A 403 4.64 20.57 -10.80
N ALA A 404 3.36 20.23 -10.65
CA ALA A 404 2.23 21.07 -11.01
C ALA A 404 1.31 21.27 -9.81
N LEU A 405 0.82 22.49 -9.62
CA LEU A 405 -0.13 22.87 -8.58
C LEU A 405 -1.27 23.64 -9.21
N LYS A 406 -2.54 23.25 -8.95
CA LYS A 406 -3.70 24.04 -9.38
C LYS A 406 -3.65 25.42 -8.73
N VAL A 407 -4.08 26.43 -9.46
CA VAL A 407 -4.11 27.81 -9.01
C VAL A 407 -5.55 28.22 -8.77
N GLN A 408 -5.89 28.57 -7.54
CA GLN A 408 -7.20 29.13 -7.19
C GLN A 408 -7.15 30.66 -7.16
N ASP A 409 -6.11 31.24 -6.54
CA ASP A 409 -5.86 32.69 -6.56
C ASP A 409 -4.59 33.01 -7.35
N LYS A 410 -4.77 33.30 -8.63
CA LYS A 410 -3.69 33.69 -9.55
C LYS A 410 -2.95 34.95 -9.11
N LYS A 411 -3.61 35.90 -8.43
CA LYS A 411 -2.96 37.13 -7.97
C LYS A 411 -2.03 36.82 -6.80
N ALA A 412 -2.48 36.02 -5.85
CA ALA A 412 -1.67 35.59 -4.71
C ALA A 412 -0.46 34.74 -5.16
N VAL A 413 -0.68 33.73 -6.02
CA VAL A 413 0.41 32.91 -6.58
C VAL A 413 1.39 33.76 -7.40
N GLY A 414 0.89 34.65 -8.26
CA GLY A 414 1.72 35.56 -9.04
C GLY A 414 2.54 36.53 -8.18
N TRP A 415 2.00 36.98 -7.05
CA TRP A 415 2.71 37.82 -6.09
C TRP A 415 3.80 37.04 -5.36
N ALA A 416 3.53 35.81 -4.91
CA ALA A 416 4.52 34.93 -4.30
C ALA A 416 5.67 34.63 -5.28
N LEU A 417 5.35 34.34 -6.54
CA LEU A 417 6.36 34.15 -7.59
C LEU A 417 7.21 35.41 -7.79
N LYS A 418 6.60 36.61 -7.81
CA LYS A 418 7.35 37.87 -7.91
C LYS A 418 8.30 38.08 -6.73
N LYS A 419 7.90 37.70 -5.52
CA LYS A 419 8.74 37.75 -4.32
C LYS A 419 9.91 36.78 -4.42
N LEU A 420 9.64 35.52 -4.77
CA LEU A 420 10.66 34.49 -4.98
C LEU A 420 11.71 34.95 -5.99
N ARG A 421 11.30 35.42 -7.17
CA ARG A 421 12.19 35.97 -8.20
C ARG A 421 13.07 37.11 -7.66
N GLY A 422 12.48 38.02 -6.89
CA GLY A 422 13.20 39.12 -6.24
C GLY A 422 14.26 38.63 -5.26
N THR A 423 13.97 37.59 -4.47
CA THR A 423 14.92 36.99 -3.53
C THR A 423 16.03 36.21 -4.23
N LEU A 424 15.72 35.40 -5.24
CA LEU A 424 16.73 34.69 -6.03
C LEU A 424 17.73 35.67 -6.67
N LYS A 425 17.23 36.78 -7.22
CA LYS A 425 18.09 37.84 -7.75
C LYS A 425 19.03 38.44 -6.70
N LYS A 426 18.55 38.65 -5.45
CA LYS A 426 19.39 39.15 -4.34
C LYS A 426 20.44 38.14 -3.90
N GLN A 427 20.14 36.84 -3.99
CA GLN A 427 21.05 35.75 -3.63
C GLN A 427 22.11 35.45 -4.71
N GLY A 428 22.20 36.26 -5.76
CA GLY A 428 23.22 36.11 -6.80
C GLY A 428 22.83 35.21 -7.97
N LEU A 429 21.58 34.71 -8.01
CA LEU A 429 21.02 34.06 -9.20
C LEU A 429 20.55 35.12 -10.20
N VAL A 430 21.50 35.89 -10.74
CA VAL A 430 21.24 37.08 -11.57
C VAL A 430 20.85 36.71 -13.01
N ASN A 431 21.13 35.47 -13.44
CA ASN A 431 20.87 34.95 -14.77
C ASN A 431 19.41 34.48 -14.96
N GLU A 432 18.45 35.25 -14.46
CA GLU A 432 17.05 35.01 -14.78
C GLU A 432 16.83 35.25 -16.28
N ARG A 433 16.33 34.22 -16.97
CA ARG A 433 15.86 34.34 -18.34
C ARG A 433 14.35 34.27 -18.35
N GLN A 434 13.73 35.16 -19.11
CA GLN A 434 12.29 35.26 -19.23
C GLN A 434 11.88 35.08 -20.69
N GLU A 435 10.90 34.23 -20.91
CA GLU A 435 10.33 33.95 -22.23
C GLU A 435 8.80 33.92 -22.14
N LYS A 436 8.13 34.04 -23.29
CA LYS A 436 6.71 33.74 -23.42
C LYS A 436 6.55 32.52 -24.32
N ILE A 437 5.94 31.47 -23.79
CA ILE A 437 5.65 30.23 -24.51
C ILE A 437 4.14 30.10 -24.58
N GLN A 438 3.56 30.06 -25.79
CA GLN A 438 2.11 30.02 -26.02
C GLN A 438 1.31 31.08 -25.20
N GLY A 439 1.89 32.27 -24.99
CA GLY A 439 1.29 33.35 -24.21
C GLY A 439 1.50 33.26 -22.68
N HIS A 440 1.99 32.14 -22.16
CA HIS A 440 2.31 31.96 -20.75
C HIS A 440 3.69 32.51 -20.39
N ARG A 441 3.84 33.04 -19.19
CA ARG A 441 5.12 33.57 -18.71
C ARG A 441 5.99 32.42 -18.20
N PHE A 442 7.16 32.29 -18.78
CA PHE A 442 8.16 31.27 -18.47
C PHE A 442 9.41 31.94 -17.91
N TYR A 443 9.90 31.45 -16.78
CA TYR A 443 11.12 31.94 -16.13
C TYR A 443 12.05 30.76 -15.87
N TYR A 444 13.35 30.95 -16.10
CA TYR A 444 14.33 29.95 -15.69
C TYR A 444 15.66 30.56 -15.25
N TRP A 445 16.37 29.82 -14.41
CA TRP A 445 17.67 30.19 -13.85
C TRP A 445 18.68 29.08 -14.13
N THR A 446 19.75 29.43 -14.85
CA THR A 446 20.90 28.53 -15.06
C THR A 446 21.81 28.57 -13.84
N ILE A 447 21.76 27.52 -13.01
CA ILE A 447 22.57 27.39 -11.78
C ILE A 447 23.92 26.74 -12.08
N MET A 448 23.90 25.59 -12.78
CA MET A 448 25.10 24.92 -13.30
C MET A 448 24.95 24.71 -14.82
N PRO A 449 26.00 24.33 -15.58
CA PRO A 449 25.90 24.09 -17.02
C PRO A 449 24.97 22.94 -17.41
N VAL A 450 24.63 22.06 -16.45
CA VAL A 450 23.76 20.91 -16.67
C VAL A 450 22.30 21.35 -16.52
N GLU A 451 21.51 21.09 -17.56
CA GLU A 451 20.11 21.51 -17.66
C GLU A 451 19.24 21.08 -16.47
N ALA A 452 19.43 19.87 -15.94
CA ALA A 452 18.66 19.39 -14.78
C ALA A 452 18.93 20.16 -13.47
N SER A 453 19.90 21.07 -13.46
CA SER A 453 20.12 22.01 -12.37
C SER A 453 19.39 23.34 -12.57
N HIS A 454 18.79 23.57 -13.73
CA HIS A 454 18.12 24.81 -14.04
C HIS A 454 16.73 24.82 -13.41
N LEU A 455 16.47 25.75 -12.50
CA LEU A 455 15.10 25.95 -12.00
C LEU A 455 14.27 26.61 -13.10
N ALA A 456 13.14 26.02 -13.46
CA ALA A 456 12.19 26.57 -14.42
C ALA A 456 10.80 26.68 -13.79
N ILE A 457 10.12 27.81 -14.00
CA ILE A 457 8.80 28.08 -13.44
C ILE A 457 7.90 28.70 -14.51
N ALA A 458 6.68 28.18 -14.62
CA ALA A 458 5.64 28.73 -15.47
C ALA A 458 4.32 28.89 -14.72
N LEU A 459 3.66 30.03 -14.93
CA LEU A 459 2.33 30.29 -14.38
C LEU A 459 1.34 30.46 -15.53
N THR A 460 0.40 29.54 -15.62
CA THR A 460 -0.72 29.55 -16.57
C THR A 460 -1.96 30.18 -15.91
N ASP A 461 -3.14 30.05 -16.53
CA ASP A 461 -4.40 30.51 -15.93
C ASP A 461 -4.87 29.59 -14.80
N THR A 462 -4.56 28.29 -14.89
CA THR A 462 -5.10 27.24 -14.02
C THR A 462 -4.02 26.50 -13.23
N MET A 463 -2.75 26.55 -13.65
CA MET A 463 -1.66 25.78 -13.05
C MET A 463 -0.38 26.60 -12.85
N LEU A 464 0.32 26.30 -11.77
CA LEU A 464 1.71 26.66 -11.51
C LEU A 464 2.58 25.43 -11.75
N TYR A 465 3.52 25.52 -12.68
CA TYR A 465 4.50 24.47 -12.95
C TYR A 465 5.88 24.88 -12.44
N ILE A 466 6.58 23.94 -11.81
CA ILE A 466 7.96 24.08 -11.33
C ILE A 466 8.73 22.86 -11.81
N ALA A 467 9.85 23.06 -12.49
CA ALA A 467 10.67 21.97 -13.01
C ALA A 467 12.16 22.23 -12.77
N ASN A 468 12.96 21.16 -12.76
CA ASN A 468 14.42 21.25 -12.85
C ASN A 468 14.88 20.82 -14.26
N GLY A 469 14.89 21.80 -15.16
CA GLY A 469 15.13 21.66 -16.60
C GLY A 469 14.13 22.47 -17.43
N GLU A 470 14.61 23.47 -18.16
CA GLU A 470 13.78 24.35 -18.98
C GLU A 470 13.18 23.64 -20.20
N SER A 471 13.84 22.64 -20.78
CA SER A 471 13.33 21.96 -21.98
C SER A 471 12.07 21.15 -21.70
N GLN A 472 11.99 20.52 -20.52
CA GLN A 472 10.83 19.72 -20.13
C GLN A 472 9.60 20.58 -19.97
N LEU A 473 9.73 21.68 -19.22
CA LEU A 473 8.63 22.60 -19.01
C LEU A 473 8.27 23.35 -20.28
N ARG A 474 9.24 23.68 -21.14
CA ARG A 474 8.98 24.20 -22.49
C ARG A 474 8.16 23.23 -23.32
N THR A 475 8.58 21.96 -23.39
CA THR A 475 7.89 20.91 -24.14
C THR A 475 6.45 20.71 -23.64
N LEU A 476 6.24 20.76 -22.32
CA LEU A 476 4.91 20.69 -21.71
C LEU A 476 4.01 21.87 -22.14
N LEU A 477 4.57 23.09 -22.17
CA LEU A 477 3.82 24.30 -22.53
C LEU A 477 3.59 24.43 -24.05
N GLU A 478 4.50 23.93 -24.87
CA GLU A 478 4.39 23.90 -26.33
C GLU A 478 3.48 22.76 -26.80
N GLY A 479 3.60 21.61 -26.14
CA GLY A 479 2.89 20.37 -26.42
C GLY A 479 1.66 20.24 -25.53
N ALA A 480 0.63 21.02 -25.78
CA ALA A 480 -0.71 20.68 -25.33
C ALA A 480 -1.21 19.48 -26.17
N GLN A 481 -0.75 18.26 -25.85
CA GLN A 481 -1.45 17.07 -26.34
C GLN A 481 -2.84 17.07 -25.73
N ASP A 482 -3.86 16.79 -26.55
CA ASP A 482 -5.22 16.61 -26.06
C ASP A 482 -5.19 15.53 -24.95
N PRO A 483 -5.73 15.80 -23.75
CA PRO A 483 -5.82 14.82 -22.66
C PRO A 483 -6.33 13.45 -23.11
N LYS A 484 -7.23 13.41 -24.10
CA LYS A 484 -7.71 12.15 -24.69
C LYS A 484 -6.61 11.36 -25.37
N THR A 485 -5.73 12.04 -26.11
CA THR A 485 -4.59 11.40 -26.79
C THR A 485 -3.58 10.85 -25.78
N LEU A 486 -3.36 11.54 -24.65
CA LEU A 486 -2.50 11.06 -23.57
C LEU A 486 -3.11 9.82 -22.88
N ALA A 487 -4.40 9.84 -22.57
CA ALA A 487 -5.11 8.69 -22.02
C ALA A 487 -5.05 7.48 -22.96
N ASP A 488 -5.29 7.67 -24.25
CA ASP A 488 -5.23 6.60 -25.26
C ASP A 488 -3.81 6.02 -25.38
N ASN A 489 -2.78 6.88 -25.37
CA ASN A 489 -1.39 6.44 -25.39
C ASN A 489 -1.02 5.65 -24.13
N MET A 490 -1.52 6.05 -22.96
CA MET A 490 -1.32 5.33 -21.70
C MET A 490 -2.02 3.99 -21.68
N VAL A 491 -3.28 3.92 -22.15
CA VAL A 491 -4.01 2.67 -22.36
C VAL A 491 -3.24 1.73 -23.28
N LYS A 492 -2.65 2.27 -24.36
CA LYS A 492 -1.83 1.47 -25.28
C LYS A 492 -0.52 0.98 -24.65
N GLU A 493 0.14 1.79 -23.81
CA GLU A 493 1.45 1.47 -23.23
C GLU A 493 1.37 0.62 -21.95
N LEU A 494 0.34 0.82 -21.13
CA LEU A 494 0.14 0.12 -19.85
C LEU A 494 -0.85 -1.05 -19.97
N GLY A 495 -1.59 -1.14 -21.07
CA GLY A 495 -2.74 -2.03 -21.21
C GLY A 495 -4.04 -1.36 -20.75
N GLU A 496 -5.17 -1.95 -21.16
CA GLU A 496 -6.51 -1.40 -20.94
C GLU A 496 -6.82 -1.16 -19.46
N THR A 497 -6.51 -2.12 -18.59
CA THR A 497 -6.80 -2.02 -17.16
C THR A 497 -5.97 -0.94 -16.47
N ALA A 498 -4.64 -1.01 -16.56
CA ALA A 498 -3.76 -0.07 -15.86
C ALA A 498 -3.80 1.34 -16.46
N GLY A 499 -3.87 1.46 -17.79
CA GLY A 499 -3.96 2.76 -18.45
C GLY A 499 -5.27 3.46 -18.13
N THR A 500 -6.40 2.75 -18.13
CA THR A 500 -7.70 3.34 -17.73
C THR A 500 -7.68 3.73 -16.26
N CYS A 501 -7.21 2.86 -15.36
CA CYS A 501 -7.07 3.14 -13.93
C CYS A 501 -6.31 4.45 -13.68
N VAL A 502 -5.14 4.64 -14.30
CA VAL A 502 -4.35 5.87 -14.13
C VAL A 502 -5.02 7.08 -14.78
N ALA A 503 -5.63 6.92 -15.96
CA ALA A 503 -6.20 8.02 -16.72
C ALA A 503 -7.52 8.55 -16.15
N THR A 504 -8.37 7.68 -15.59
CA THR A 504 -9.72 8.07 -15.15
C THR A 504 -9.84 8.33 -13.65
N ALA A 505 -8.78 8.08 -12.87
CA ALA A 505 -8.84 8.25 -11.41
C ALA A 505 -9.27 9.68 -11.04
N ASN A 506 -10.25 9.82 -10.15
CA ASN A 506 -10.75 11.14 -9.74
C ASN A 506 -10.15 11.64 -8.41
N SER A 507 -9.52 10.75 -7.62
CA SER A 507 -8.83 11.10 -6.37
C SER A 507 -7.34 11.16 -6.59
N ASP A 508 -6.71 10.00 -6.79
CA ASP A 508 -5.26 9.89 -6.91
C ASP A 508 -4.86 8.93 -8.02
N ALA A 509 -3.74 9.20 -8.68
CA ALA A 509 -3.10 8.24 -9.55
C ALA A 509 -1.59 8.23 -9.35
N PHE A 510 -1.03 7.03 -9.36
CA PHE A 510 0.39 6.75 -9.22
C PHE A 510 0.82 5.81 -10.33
N LEU A 511 1.97 6.08 -10.93
CA LEU A 511 2.63 5.19 -11.86
C LEU A 511 4.12 5.16 -11.54
N LEU A 512 4.69 3.97 -11.49
CA LEU A 512 6.12 3.72 -11.39
C LEU A 512 6.52 2.73 -12.48
N ARG A 513 7.68 2.94 -13.11
CA ARG A 513 8.32 2.01 -14.06
C ARG A 513 9.62 1.46 -13.44
N PRO A 514 9.54 0.44 -12.57
CA PRO A 514 10.70 0.00 -11.79
C PRO A 514 11.87 -0.49 -12.65
N GLU A 515 11.63 -1.23 -13.73
CA GLU A 515 12.70 -1.68 -14.63
C GLU A 515 13.45 -0.50 -15.26
N ARG A 516 12.72 0.45 -15.85
CA ARG A 516 13.32 1.65 -16.47
C ARG A 516 14.08 2.48 -15.44
N LEU A 517 13.51 2.63 -14.25
CA LEU A 517 14.13 3.35 -13.15
C LEU A 517 15.42 2.65 -12.68
N ALA A 518 15.42 1.32 -12.56
CA ALA A 518 16.60 0.54 -12.22
C ALA A 518 17.69 0.63 -13.28
N GLY A 519 17.32 0.69 -14.57
CA GLY A 519 18.26 0.92 -15.66
C GLY A 519 19.00 2.25 -15.52
N GLN A 520 18.28 3.33 -15.14
CA GLN A 520 18.88 4.65 -14.94
C GLN A 520 19.61 4.78 -13.60
N LEU A 521 19.16 4.07 -12.56
CA LEU A 521 19.78 4.07 -11.24
C LEU A 521 21.00 3.16 -11.11
N ALA A 522 21.16 2.12 -11.94
CA ALA A 522 22.26 1.18 -11.77
C ALA A 522 23.66 1.84 -11.78
N PRO A 523 24.00 2.74 -12.73
CA PRO A 523 25.30 3.42 -12.73
C PRO A 523 25.49 4.34 -11.52
N ILE A 524 24.40 4.88 -10.99
CA ILE A 524 24.36 5.78 -9.84
C ILE A 524 24.55 5.01 -8.54
N ALA A 525 23.88 3.87 -8.45
CA ALA A 525 23.92 3.03 -7.29
C ALA A 525 25.37 2.60 -7.08
N ASP A 526 26.06 2.14 -8.12
CA ASP A 526 27.50 1.83 -8.09
C ASP A 526 28.36 3.03 -7.65
N TRP A 527 28.02 4.25 -8.07
CA TRP A 527 28.71 5.47 -7.62
C TRP A 527 28.48 5.75 -6.12
N LEU A 528 27.23 5.68 -5.63
CA LEU A 528 26.89 5.81 -4.21
C LEU A 528 27.55 4.70 -3.37
N THR A 529 27.63 3.47 -3.90
CA THR A 529 28.35 2.35 -3.29
C THR A 529 29.87 2.50 -3.34
N ASN A 530 30.42 3.47 -4.05
CA ASN A 530 31.84 3.77 -3.97
C ASN A 530 32.09 4.96 -3.02
N MET A 531 31.15 5.91 -2.92
CA MET A 531 31.32 7.13 -2.13
C MET A 531 31.02 6.96 -0.64
N LEU A 532 29.91 6.30 -0.27
CA LEU A 532 29.52 6.12 1.14
C LEU A 532 30.53 5.27 1.94
N TRP A 533 31.31 4.45 1.24
CA TRP A 533 32.15 3.39 1.81
C TRP A 533 33.60 3.80 2.01
N ALA A 534 33.97 5.00 1.58
CA ALA A 534 35.14 5.68 2.12
C ALA A 534 35.03 5.97 3.64
N SER A 535 33.86 5.74 4.27
CA SER A 535 33.60 6.19 5.65
C SER A 535 32.93 5.18 6.61
N ARG A 536 32.58 3.93 6.20
CA ARG A 536 31.92 2.92 7.07
C ARG A 536 32.29 1.47 6.76
N THR A 537 32.11 0.57 7.73
CA THR A 537 32.54 -0.85 7.77
C THR A 537 31.59 -1.88 7.13
N GLY A 538 30.49 -1.46 6.50
CA GLY A 538 29.61 -2.34 5.71
C GLY A 538 29.90 -2.24 4.21
N SER A 539 29.17 -2.93 3.34
CA SER A 539 29.24 -2.72 1.87
C SER A 539 27.90 -2.34 1.24
N GLY A 540 26.77 -2.79 1.83
CA GLY A 540 25.40 -2.55 1.38
C GLY A 540 25.13 -2.95 -0.08
N ARG A 541 26.12 -3.56 -0.74
CA ARG A 541 26.14 -3.87 -2.16
C ARG A 541 25.15 -4.96 -2.46
N LYS A 542 25.02 -5.94 -1.57
CA LYS A 542 24.03 -7.01 -1.72
C LYS A 542 22.62 -6.46 -1.70
N MET A 543 22.31 -5.56 -0.76
CA MET A 543 21.00 -4.92 -0.67
C MET A 543 20.67 -4.17 -1.96
N GLN A 544 21.63 -3.42 -2.48
CA GLN A 544 21.48 -2.69 -3.74
C GLN A 544 21.27 -3.61 -4.94
N GLU A 545 22.10 -4.65 -5.11
CA GLU A 545 21.98 -5.62 -6.19
C GLU A 545 20.60 -6.30 -6.19
N GLU A 546 20.14 -6.72 -5.01
CA GLU A 546 18.87 -7.43 -4.86
C GLU A 546 17.67 -6.48 -5.02
N VAL A 547 17.76 -5.23 -4.57
CA VAL A 547 16.74 -4.19 -4.84
C VAL A 547 16.66 -3.88 -6.35
N LEU A 548 17.79 -3.69 -7.03
CA LEU A 548 17.81 -3.45 -8.48
C LEU A 548 17.27 -4.66 -9.25
N THR A 549 17.59 -5.88 -8.80
CA THR A 549 17.07 -7.11 -9.38
C THR A 549 15.55 -7.21 -9.21
N LEU A 550 15.05 -6.88 -8.02
CA LEU A 550 13.61 -6.82 -7.76
C LEU A 550 12.93 -5.78 -8.64
N MET A 551 13.47 -4.57 -8.74
CA MET A 551 12.92 -3.52 -9.60
C MET A 551 12.89 -3.94 -11.06
N ARG A 552 13.94 -4.61 -11.56
CA ARG A 552 13.99 -5.14 -12.94
C ARG A 552 13.00 -6.27 -13.22
N SER A 553 12.30 -6.80 -12.21
CA SER A 553 11.27 -7.82 -12.43
C SER A 553 9.89 -7.26 -12.76
N PHE A 554 9.69 -5.96 -12.58
CA PHE A 554 8.42 -5.29 -12.82
C PHE A 554 8.53 -4.29 -13.98
N ASP A 555 7.61 -4.41 -14.94
CA ASP A 555 7.44 -3.39 -15.97
C ASP A 555 6.88 -2.11 -15.34
N PHE A 556 5.74 -2.24 -14.66
CA PHE A 556 5.09 -1.11 -13.99
C PHE A 556 4.40 -1.50 -12.69
N VAL A 557 4.26 -0.48 -11.84
CA VAL A 557 3.33 -0.47 -10.70
C VAL A 557 2.42 0.75 -10.89
N ALA A 558 1.13 0.51 -11.04
CA ALA A 558 0.13 1.56 -11.12
C ALA A 558 -0.75 1.50 -9.88
N ALA A 559 -1.16 2.66 -9.36
CA ALA A 559 -2.22 2.72 -8.36
C ALA A 559 -3.18 3.85 -8.71
N CYS A 560 -4.47 3.62 -8.51
CA CYS A 560 -5.50 4.65 -8.68
C CYS A 560 -6.49 4.59 -7.52
N SER A 561 -7.09 5.72 -7.21
CA SER A 561 -8.20 5.82 -6.27
C SER A 561 -9.31 6.69 -6.84
N ASP A 562 -10.54 6.26 -6.57
CA ASP A 562 -11.76 6.98 -6.90
C ASP A 562 -12.57 7.22 -5.64
N LEU A 563 -12.97 8.46 -5.45
CA LEU A 563 -13.92 8.88 -4.43
C LEU A 563 -15.28 9.08 -5.11
N VAL A 564 -16.24 8.25 -4.71
CA VAL A 564 -17.65 8.36 -5.11
C VAL A 564 -18.47 8.68 -3.88
N GLU A 565 -19.67 9.24 -4.05
CA GLU A 565 -20.53 9.67 -2.94
C GLU A 565 -20.69 8.61 -1.85
N THR A 566 -20.90 7.34 -2.22
CA THR A 566 -21.20 6.26 -1.27
C THR A 566 -20.01 5.38 -0.91
N HIS A 567 -18.89 5.50 -1.62
CA HIS A 567 -17.75 4.60 -1.44
C HIS A 567 -16.45 5.15 -2.04
N VAL A 568 -15.34 4.66 -1.51
CA VAL A 568 -14.01 4.83 -2.08
C VAL A 568 -13.61 3.54 -2.77
N ARG A 569 -12.99 3.63 -3.95
CA ARG A 569 -12.31 2.52 -4.61
C ARG A 569 -10.83 2.83 -4.67
N ALA A 570 -10.01 1.82 -4.47
CA ALA A 570 -8.59 1.89 -4.75
C ALA A 570 -8.15 0.63 -5.47
N GLU A 571 -7.23 0.76 -6.41
CA GLU A 571 -6.68 -0.35 -7.14
C GLU A 571 -5.18 -0.17 -7.29
N VAL A 572 -4.41 -1.22 -7.01
CA VAL A 572 -2.96 -1.29 -7.23
C VAL A 572 -2.68 -2.45 -8.17
N ILE A 573 -1.98 -2.17 -9.27
CA ILE A 573 -1.70 -3.11 -10.35
C ILE A 573 -0.19 -3.27 -10.46
N PHE A 574 0.27 -4.51 -10.37
CA PHE A 574 1.66 -4.89 -10.60
C PHE A 574 1.75 -5.69 -11.89
N LYS A 575 2.58 -5.25 -12.84
CA LYS A 575 2.90 -6.01 -14.05
C LYS A 575 4.33 -6.52 -13.99
N THR A 576 4.50 -7.82 -14.12
CA THR A 576 5.83 -8.42 -14.28
C THR A 576 6.26 -8.42 -15.74
N LEU A 577 7.56 -8.39 -15.98
CA LEU A 577 8.08 -8.62 -17.33
C LEU A 577 7.87 -10.08 -17.74
N PRO A 578 7.62 -10.34 -19.03
CA PRO A 578 7.62 -11.70 -19.56
C PRO A 578 8.94 -12.39 -19.20
N LYS A 579 8.89 -13.66 -18.78
CA LYS A 579 10.12 -14.44 -18.57
C LYS A 579 10.85 -14.52 -19.91
N THR A 580 12.12 -14.13 -19.92
CA THR A 580 13.00 -14.23 -21.09
C THR A 580 13.03 -15.69 -21.56
N GLY A 581 12.29 -15.98 -22.63
CA GLY A 581 12.04 -17.34 -23.14
C GLY A 581 10.65 -17.54 -23.74
N GLU A 582 9.66 -16.73 -23.38
CA GLU A 582 8.35 -16.68 -24.05
C GLU A 582 8.31 -15.47 -25.01
N GLU A 583 9.10 -15.53 -26.08
CA GLU A 583 8.86 -14.68 -27.24
C GLU A 583 7.61 -15.19 -27.96
N LYS A 584 6.56 -14.36 -27.96
CA LYS A 584 5.50 -14.20 -28.97
C LYS A 584 5.33 -15.39 -29.94
N GLU A 585 4.30 -16.19 -29.71
CA GLU A 585 3.50 -16.73 -30.83
C GLU A 585 2.35 -15.78 -31.16
#